data_AF-A0A919ME05-F1
#
_entry.id   AF-A0A919ME05-F1
#
_cell.length_a   1.000
_cell.length_b   1.000
_cell.length_c   1.000
_cell.angle_alpha   90.00
_cell.angle_beta   90.00
_cell.angle_gamma   90.00
#
_symmetry.space_group_name_H-M   'P 1'
#
loop_
_entity.id
_entity.type
_entity.pdbx_description
1 polymer ?
#
loop_
_entity_poly.entity_id
_entity_poly.type
_entity_poly.pdbx_seq_one_letter_code
_entity_poly.pdbx_strand_id
1 'polypeptide(L)'
;MHVGHKEDLLAGAKKALFEKGYARTKARDIVALSGTNLGSIGYHYGSTEALMTAAMLSAMDDWGNAVFTALSSAGDDDEDPMVGFWRRIVDSITEYRALWLASVEVLIQAEHNPQLREQLADGIRQGRQGMAALLTGRPEDQLDEQTVRTIGSVQMALMSGVLTQWLADPATAPTPAEIVAGIRALTTPSTA
;
A
#
# COMPACT_ATOMS: atom_id res chain seq x y z
N MET A 1 -27.57 -8.95 2.65
CA MET A 1 -27.04 -10.24 3.14
C MET A 1 -26.23 -9.92 4.38
N HIS A 2 -26.60 -10.40 5.57
CA HIS A 2 -25.86 -10.07 6.79
C HIS A 2 -24.53 -10.82 6.72
N VAL A 3 -23.44 -10.09 6.52
CA VAL A 3 -22.09 -10.64 6.58
C VAL A 3 -21.86 -11.11 8.03
N GLY A 4 -21.15 -12.23 8.24
CA GLY A 4 -21.07 -12.88 9.54
C GLY A 4 -20.28 -12.06 10.57
N HIS A 5 -20.43 -12.42 11.86
CA HIS A 5 -19.70 -11.78 12.95
C HIS A 5 -18.17 -11.77 12.74
N LYS A 6 -17.62 -12.73 11.98
CA LYS A 6 -16.21 -12.79 11.63
C LYS A 6 -15.82 -11.62 10.72
N GLU A 7 -16.55 -11.43 9.62
CA GLU A 7 -16.27 -10.37 8.66
C GLU A 7 -16.56 -8.98 9.24
N ASP A 8 -17.61 -8.84 10.06
CA ASP A 8 -17.92 -7.59 10.76
C ASP A 8 -16.79 -7.21 11.72
N LEU A 9 -16.21 -8.19 12.43
CA LEU A 9 -15.03 -7.98 13.27
C LEU A 9 -13.81 -7.53 12.46
N LEU A 10 -13.56 -8.14 11.30
CA LEU A 10 -12.46 -7.73 10.42
C LEU A 10 -12.65 -6.29 9.92
N ALA A 11 -13.86 -5.96 9.49
CA ALA A 11 -14.20 -4.61 9.02
C ALA A 11 -14.08 -3.57 10.15
N GLY A 12 -14.57 -3.89 11.35
CA GLY A 12 -14.42 -3.04 12.54
C GLY A 12 -12.96 -2.86 12.94
N ALA A 13 -12.15 -3.92 12.85
CA ALA A 13 -10.72 -3.86 13.15
C ALA A 13 -9.94 -3.00 12.13
N LYS A 14 -10.27 -3.09 10.83
CA LYS A 14 -9.70 -2.20 9.80
C LYS A 14 -10.04 -0.74 10.05
N LYS A 15 -11.30 -0.44 10.41
CA LYS A 15 -11.71 0.92 10.79
C LYS A 15 -10.92 1.41 12.01
N ALA A 16 -10.79 0.58 13.04
CA ALA A 16 -10.04 0.92 14.24
C ALA A 16 -8.56 1.19 13.93
N LEU A 17 -7.96 0.36 13.06
CA LEU A 17 -6.60 0.55 12.55
C LEU A 17 -6.44 1.91 11.87
N PHE A 18 -7.37 2.30 10.98
CA PHE A 18 -7.30 3.60 10.29
C PHE A 18 -7.54 4.80 11.21
N GLU A 19 -8.45 4.69 12.19
CA GLU A 19 -8.78 5.80 13.09
C GLU A 19 -7.76 5.99 14.21
N LYS A 20 -7.25 4.89 14.78
CA LYS A 20 -6.45 4.92 16.01
C LYS A 20 -5.04 4.40 15.81
N GLY A 21 -4.76 3.66 14.75
CA GLY A 21 -3.52 2.91 14.60
C GLY A 21 -3.50 1.62 15.41
N TYR A 22 -2.55 0.76 15.11
CA TYR A 22 -2.41 -0.57 15.71
C TYR A 22 -2.20 -0.50 17.22
N ALA A 23 -1.19 0.24 17.66
CA ALA A 23 -0.75 0.25 19.06
C ALA A 23 -1.80 0.81 20.04
N ARG A 24 -2.72 1.66 19.56
CA ARG A 24 -3.75 2.30 20.40
C ARG A 24 -5.11 1.61 20.35
N THR A 25 -5.30 0.68 19.41
CA THR A 25 -6.58 -0.02 19.24
C THR A 25 -6.78 -1.07 20.34
N LYS A 26 -7.96 -1.07 20.96
CA LYS A 26 -8.38 -2.06 21.96
C LYS A 26 -9.58 -2.85 21.48
N ALA A 27 -9.80 -4.03 22.06
CA ALA A 27 -10.93 -4.91 21.72
C ALA A 27 -12.30 -4.20 21.73
N ARG A 28 -12.52 -3.30 22.70
CA ARG A 28 -13.75 -2.49 22.81
C ARG A 28 -13.95 -1.50 21.66
N ASP A 29 -12.86 -0.99 21.09
CA ASP A 29 -12.92 -0.07 19.95
C ASP A 29 -13.39 -0.83 18.72
N ILE A 30 -12.84 -2.03 18.50
CA ILE A 30 -13.23 -2.92 17.42
C ILE A 30 -14.70 -3.31 17.53
N VAL A 31 -15.13 -3.75 18.72
CA VAL A 31 -16.53 -4.14 18.97
C VAL A 31 -17.50 -2.98 18.72
N ALA A 32 -17.13 -1.76 19.13
CA ALA A 32 -17.95 -0.58 18.86
C ALA A 32 -18.08 -0.28 17.36
N LEU A 33 -17.02 -0.53 16.58
CA LEU A 33 -16.99 -0.29 15.13
C LEU A 33 -17.57 -1.45 14.30
N SER A 34 -17.57 -2.67 14.83
CA SER A 34 -18.12 -3.87 14.18
C SER A 34 -19.58 -4.12 14.49
N GLY A 35 -20.11 -3.58 15.60
CA GLY A 35 -21.46 -3.91 16.09
C GLY A 35 -21.58 -5.33 16.65
N THR A 36 -20.46 -6.03 16.87
CA THR A 36 -20.43 -7.40 17.39
C THR A 36 -20.23 -7.41 18.92
N ASN A 37 -19.53 -8.41 19.48
CA ASN A 37 -19.24 -8.49 20.91
C ASN A 37 -17.84 -9.07 21.18
N LEU A 38 -17.34 -8.89 22.41
CA LEU A 38 -16.01 -9.34 22.82
C LEU A 38 -15.83 -10.88 22.70
N GLY A 39 -16.87 -11.65 22.97
CA GLY A 39 -16.83 -13.12 22.87
C GLY A 39 -16.60 -13.59 21.43
N SER A 40 -17.14 -12.87 20.45
CA SER A 40 -16.94 -13.18 19.03
C SER A 40 -15.49 -13.01 18.57
N ILE A 41 -14.70 -12.13 19.20
CA ILE A 41 -13.26 -12.00 18.91
C ILE A 41 -12.53 -13.29 19.26
N GLY A 42 -12.74 -13.78 20.49
CA GLY A 42 -12.12 -15.02 20.95
C GLY A 42 -12.54 -16.23 20.10
N TYR A 43 -13.82 -16.31 19.73
CA TYR A 43 -14.34 -17.41 18.93
C TYR A 43 -13.78 -17.45 17.49
N HIS A 44 -13.68 -16.31 16.80
CA HIS A 44 -13.29 -16.27 15.39
C HIS A 44 -11.79 -16.06 15.14
N TYR A 45 -11.12 -15.34 16.03
CA TYR A 45 -9.73 -14.91 15.85
C TYR A 45 -8.81 -15.33 17.00
N GLY A 46 -9.35 -15.83 18.11
CA GLY A 46 -8.58 -16.25 19.30
C GLY A 46 -8.13 -15.08 20.17
N SER A 47 -7.64 -13.98 19.59
CA SER A 47 -7.23 -12.78 20.33
C SER A 47 -7.45 -11.49 19.54
N THR A 48 -7.42 -10.36 20.24
CA THR A 48 -7.44 -9.03 19.61
C THR A 48 -6.19 -8.80 18.75
N GLU A 49 -5.04 -9.28 19.18
CA GLU A 49 -3.79 -9.18 18.41
C GLU A 49 -3.85 -9.95 17.09
N ALA A 50 -4.41 -11.17 17.12
CA ALA A 50 -4.62 -11.98 15.92
C ALA A 50 -5.63 -11.32 14.96
N LEU A 51 -6.71 -10.72 15.50
CA LEU A 51 -7.65 -9.94 14.69
C LEU A 51 -7.01 -8.69 14.08
N MET A 52 -6.18 -7.96 14.83
CA MET A 52 -5.47 -6.79 14.30
C MET A 52 -4.44 -7.17 13.25
N THR A 53 -3.74 -8.30 13.44
CA THR A 53 -2.85 -8.89 12.42
C THR A 53 -3.64 -9.23 11.15
N ALA A 54 -4.80 -9.87 11.26
CA ALA A 54 -5.66 -10.15 10.11
C ALA A 54 -6.17 -8.88 9.41
N ALA A 55 -6.50 -7.83 10.18
CA ALA A 55 -6.91 -6.54 9.65
C ALA A 55 -5.77 -5.85 8.88
N MET A 56 -4.53 -5.94 9.38
CA MET A 56 -3.33 -5.45 8.69
C MET A 56 -3.09 -6.16 7.36
N LEU A 57 -3.16 -7.49 7.36
CA LEU A 57 -3.03 -8.30 6.14
C LEU A 57 -4.09 -7.90 5.11
N SER A 58 -5.35 -7.77 5.53
CA SER A 58 -6.43 -7.33 4.63
C SER A 58 -6.26 -5.89 4.16
N ALA A 59 -5.71 -4.99 4.97
CA ALA A 59 -5.42 -3.62 4.55
C ALA A 59 -4.28 -3.57 3.52
N MET A 60 -3.28 -4.47 3.59
CA MET A 60 -2.25 -4.59 2.55
C MET A 60 -2.84 -5.03 1.21
N ASP A 61 -3.79 -5.97 1.23
CA ASP A 61 -4.45 -6.43 0.00
C ASP A 61 -5.30 -5.32 -0.62
N ASP A 62 -6.09 -4.61 0.19
CA ASP A 62 -6.85 -3.43 -0.26
C ASP A 62 -5.92 -2.38 -0.88
N TRP A 63 -4.76 -2.15 -0.26
CA TRP A 63 -3.75 -1.23 -0.75
C TRP A 63 -3.20 -1.65 -2.10
N GLY A 64 -2.79 -2.90 -2.26
CA GLY A 64 -2.29 -3.43 -3.53
C GLY A 64 -3.32 -3.27 -4.66
N ASN A 65 -4.59 -3.54 -4.36
CA ASN A 65 -5.70 -3.38 -5.30
C ASN A 65 -5.94 -1.91 -5.69
N ALA A 66 -5.89 -0.99 -4.72
CA ALA A 66 -6.06 0.44 -4.96
C ALA A 66 -4.93 0.99 -5.84
N VAL A 67 -3.67 0.63 -5.56
CA VAL A 67 -2.51 1.01 -6.37
C VAL A 67 -2.64 0.43 -7.78
N PHE A 68 -2.98 -0.85 -7.92
CA PHE A 68 -3.15 -1.49 -9.22
C PHE A 68 -4.25 -0.83 -10.06
N THR A 69 -5.39 -0.52 -9.45
CA THR A 69 -6.51 0.15 -10.11
C THR A 69 -6.13 1.56 -10.53
N ALA A 70 -5.48 2.33 -9.64
CA ALA A 70 -4.97 3.65 -9.97
C ALA A 70 -4.01 3.58 -11.16
N LEU A 71 -3.09 2.62 -11.18
CA LEU A 71 -2.07 2.49 -12.23
C LEU A 71 -2.59 1.97 -13.56
N SER A 72 -3.66 1.18 -13.56
CA SER A 72 -4.26 0.59 -14.76
C SER A 72 -5.29 1.50 -15.44
N SER A 73 -5.64 2.63 -14.81
CA SER A 73 -6.57 3.58 -15.42
C SER A 73 -5.95 4.26 -16.65
N ALA A 74 -6.75 4.41 -17.71
CA ALA A 74 -6.33 5.04 -18.95
C ALA A 74 -5.88 6.49 -18.68
N GLY A 75 -4.74 6.87 -19.26
CA GLY A 75 -4.28 8.25 -19.23
C GLY A 75 -5.04 9.12 -20.22
N ASP A 76 -4.81 10.42 -20.14
CA ASP A 76 -5.24 11.36 -21.17
C ASP A 76 -4.30 11.23 -22.38
N ASP A 77 -4.83 11.14 -23.60
CA ASP A 77 -4.04 10.82 -24.81
C ASP A 77 -3.00 11.91 -25.16
N ASP A 78 -3.20 13.14 -24.66
CA ASP A 78 -2.36 14.30 -24.96
C ASP A 78 -1.23 14.55 -23.93
N GLU A 79 -1.10 13.71 -22.90
CA GLU A 79 -0.12 13.89 -21.83
C GLU A 79 1.13 12.99 -21.97
N ASP A 80 2.29 13.50 -21.55
CA ASP A 80 3.47 12.69 -21.22
C ASP A 80 3.09 11.48 -20.32
N PRO A 81 3.25 10.23 -20.81
CA PRO A 81 2.80 9.04 -20.10
C PRO A 81 3.41 8.88 -18.70
N MET A 82 4.65 9.37 -18.51
CA MET A 82 5.32 9.29 -17.20
C MET A 82 4.74 10.31 -16.22
N VAL A 83 4.33 11.50 -16.70
CA VAL A 83 3.64 12.50 -15.87
C VAL A 83 2.27 11.97 -15.48
N GLY A 84 1.53 11.40 -16.42
CA GLY A 84 0.23 10.77 -16.16
C GLY A 84 0.31 9.63 -15.15
N PHE A 85 1.34 8.78 -15.25
CA PHE A 85 1.62 7.74 -14.25
C PHE A 85 1.79 8.31 -12.85
N TRP A 86 2.67 9.32 -12.70
CA TRP A 86 2.93 9.92 -11.39
C TRP A 86 1.75 10.71 -10.84
N ARG A 87 0.92 11.32 -11.71
CA ARG A 87 -0.34 11.93 -11.27
C ARG A 87 -1.27 10.90 -10.66
N ARG A 88 -1.50 9.77 -11.33
CA ARG A 88 -2.36 8.70 -10.81
C ARG A 88 -1.88 8.18 -9.45
N ILE A 89 -0.56 8.04 -9.28
CA ILE A 89 0.02 7.73 -7.97
C ILE A 89 -0.32 8.81 -6.96
N VAL A 90 -0.02 10.08 -7.23
CA VAL A 90 -0.25 11.20 -6.30
C VAL A 90 -1.73 11.33 -5.93
N ASP A 91 -2.64 11.26 -6.90
CA ASP A 91 -4.08 11.32 -6.68
C ASP A 91 -4.53 10.19 -5.74
N SER A 92 -4.02 8.97 -5.94
CA SER A 92 -4.28 7.83 -5.04
C SER A 92 -3.80 8.06 -3.61
N ILE A 93 -2.78 8.90 -3.38
CA ILE A 93 -2.32 9.26 -2.02
C ILE A 93 -3.39 10.09 -1.33
N THR A 94 -3.93 11.07 -2.05
CA THR A 94 -4.94 11.97 -1.51
C THR A 94 -6.25 11.23 -1.23
N GLU A 95 -6.63 10.33 -2.13
CA GLU A 95 -7.86 9.53 -2.03
C GLU A 95 -7.76 8.43 -0.95
N TYR A 96 -6.61 7.74 -0.88
CA TYR A 96 -6.41 6.58 -0.01
C TYR A 96 -5.38 6.82 1.11
N ARG A 97 -5.26 8.06 1.61
CA ARG A 97 -4.23 8.46 2.61
C ARG A 97 -4.15 7.52 3.82
N ALA A 98 -5.30 7.12 4.37
CA ALA A 98 -5.35 6.23 5.53
C ALA A 98 -4.75 4.85 5.25
N LEU A 99 -4.96 4.34 4.03
CA LEU A 99 -4.44 3.07 3.56
C LEU A 99 -2.91 3.11 3.42
N TRP A 100 -2.39 4.23 2.92
CA TRP A 100 -0.95 4.49 2.84
C TRP A 100 -0.28 4.60 4.20
N LEU A 101 -0.92 5.24 5.19
CA LEU A 101 -0.38 5.29 6.55
C LEU A 101 -0.41 3.90 7.22
N ALA A 102 -1.44 3.09 6.95
CA ALA A 102 -1.53 1.73 7.46
C ALA A 102 -0.39 0.85 6.95
N SER A 103 0.04 0.98 5.69
CA SER A 103 1.17 0.20 5.16
C SER A 103 2.50 0.53 5.86
N VAL A 104 2.71 1.79 6.26
CA VAL A 104 3.86 2.19 7.09
C VAL A 104 3.78 1.56 8.48
N GLU A 105 2.60 1.50 9.09
CA GLU A 105 2.43 0.86 10.40
C GLU A 105 2.67 -0.65 10.34
N VAL A 106 2.27 -1.31 9.24
CA VAL A 106 2.57 -2.73 8.99
C VAL A 106 4.07 -2.99 8.98
N LEU A 107 4.86 -2.14 8.31
CA LEU A 107 6.32 -2.27 8.29
C LEU A 107 6.91 -2.25 9.70
N ILE A 108 6.43 -1.36 10.56
CA ILE A 108 6.89 -1.27 11.96
C ILE A 108 6.49 -2.51 12.76
N GLN A 109 5.27 -3.03 12.55
CA GLN A 109 4.81 -4.22 13.27
C GLN A 109 5.48 -5.52 12.81
N ALA A 110 5.84 -5.62 11.53
CA ALA A 110 6.54 -6.77 10.98
C ALA A 110 7.86 -7.08 11.71
N GLU A 111 8.52 -6.07 12.29
CA GLU A 111 9.73 -6.27 13.10
C GLU A 111 9.51 -7.15 14.34
N HIS A 112 8.28 -7.18 14.86
CA HIS A 112 7.93 -7.91 16.08
C HIS A 112 7.03 -9.12 15.81
N ASN A 113 6.52 -9.26 14.58
CA ASN A 113 5.60 -10.32 14.20
C ASN A 113 6.13 -11.08 12.96
N PRO A 114 6.66 -12.30 13.12
CA PRO A 114 7.20 -13.10 12.03
C PRO A 114 6.21 -13.38 10.90
N GLN A 115 4.93 -13.59 11.22
CA GLN A 115 3.90 -13.85 10.22
C GLN A 115 3.63 -12.61 9.35
N LEU A 116 3.56 -11.43 9.96
CA LEU A 116 3.45 -10.17 9.21
C LEU A 116 4.70 -9.90 8.38
N ARG A 117 5.88 -10.23 8.89
CA ARG A 117 7.14 -10.09 8.14
C ARG A 117 7.14 -10.93 6.87
N GLU A 118 6.73 -12.19 6.97
CA GLU A 118 6.64 -13.08 5.81
C GLU A 118 5.66 -12.51 4.77
N GLN A 119 4.44 -12.16 5.17
CA GLN A 119 3.49 -11.56 4.23
C GLN A 119 3.99 -10.26 3.62
N LEU A 120 4.62 -9.38 4.41
CA LEU A 120 5.17 -8.13 3.91
C LEU A 120 6.28 -8.37 2.88
N ALA A 121 7.16 -9.33 3.15
CA ALA A 121 8.20 -9.72 2.21
C ALA A 121 7.60 -10.26 0.91
N ASP A 122 6.50 -11.01 0.99
CA ASP A 122 5.78 -11.57 -0.16
C ASP A 122 5.10 -10.46 -0.98
N GLY A 123 4.41 -9.54 -0.32
CA GLY A 123 3.81 -8.36 -0.94
C GLY A 123 4.86 -7.47 -1.62
N ILE A 124 6.04 -7.29 -1.03
CA ILE A 124 7.15 -6.56 -1.66
C ILE A 124 7.70 -7.30 -2.90
N ARG A 125 7.71 -8.64 -2.90
CA ARG A 125 8.12 -9.41 -4.09
C ARG A 125 7.10 -9.26 -5.22
N GLN A 126 5.82 -9.42 -4.91
CA GLN A 126 4.72 -9.25 -5.87
C GLN A 126 4.67 -7.82 -6.42
N GLY A 127 4.79 -6.81 -5.55
CA GLY A 127 4.81 -5.41 -5.96
C GLY A 127 5.92 -5.09 -6.95
N ARG A 128 7.12 -5.65 -6.77
CA ARG A 128 8.21 -5.49 -7.75
C ARG A 128 7.92 -6.16 -9.08
N GLN A 129 7.29 -7.33 -9.07
CA GLN A 129 6.87 -8.02 -10.30
C GLN A 129 5.84 -7.19 -11.06
N GLY A 130 4.79 -6.72 -10.38
CA GLY A 130 3.76 -5.87 -10.97
C GLY A 130 4.30 -4.56 -11.54
N MET A 131 5.21 -3.89 -10.83
CA MET A 131 5.86 -2.67 -11.33
C MET A 131 6.69 -2.92 -12.59
N ALA A 132 7.44 -4.02 -12.62
CA ALA A 132 8.23 -4.40 -13.79
C ALA A 132 7.33 -4.75 -14.98
N ALA A 133 6.22 -5.47 -14.76
CA ALA A 133 5.25 -5.82 -15.80
C ALA A 133 4.64 -4.57 -16.40
N LEU A 134 4.16 -3.67 -15.55
CA LEU A 134 3.55 -2.40 -15.95
C LEU A 134 4.50 -1.56 -16.80
N LEU A 135 5.76 -1.39 -16.38
CA LEU A 135 6.72 -0.53 -17.07
C LEU A 135 7.28 -1.14 -18.35
N THR A 136 7.37 -2.48 -18.43
CA THR A 136 7.88 -3.16 -19.64
C THR A 136 6.77 -3.50 -20.63
N GLY A 137 5.51 -3.42 -20.22
CA GLY A 137 4.36 -3.86 -21.00
C GLY A 137 4.31 -5.38 -21.20
N ARG A 138 5.07 -6.15 -20.40
CA ARG A 138 5.15 -7.61 -20.48
C ARG A 138 4.35 -8.27 -19.36
N PRO A 139 3.68 -9.41 -19.60
CA PRO A 139 3.06 -10.21 -18.55
C PRO A 139 4.07 -10.61 -17.46
N GLU A 140 3.62 -10.66 -16.20
CA GLU A 140 4.48 -10.99 -15.04
C GLU A 140 5.18 -12.34 -15.18
N ASP A 141 4.51 -13.35 -15.75
CA ASP A 141 5.03 -14.70 -15.97
C ASP A 141 6.12 -14.77 -17.06
N GLN A 142 6.30 -13.70 -17.83
CA GLN A 142 7.32 -13.58 -18.86
C GLN A 142 8.52 -12.75 -18.42
N LEU A 143 8.52 -12.19 -17.21
CA LEU A 143 9.64 -11.38 -16.71
C LEU A 143 10.76 -12.27 -16.15
N ASP A 144 12.00 -11.94 -16.50
CA ASP A 144 13.16 -12.54 -15.84
C ASP A 144 13.43 -11.89 -14.47
N GLU A 145 14.16 -12.60 -13.61
CA GLU A 145 14.48 -12.11 -12.27
C GLU A 145 15.26 -10.80 -12.31
N GLN A 146 16.13 -10.62 -13.30
CA GLN A 146 16.95 -9.40 -13.44
C GLN A 146 16.08 -8.17 -13.65
N THR A 147 15.07 -8.25 -14.51
CA THR A 147 14.12 -7.18 -14.81
C THR A 147 13.32 -6.80 -13.57
N VAL A 148 12.83 -7.80 -12.83
CA VAL A 148 12.11 -7.57 -11.56
C VAL A 148 13.02 -6.91 -10.52
N ARG A 149 14.25 -7.39 -10.38
CA ARG A 149 15.23 -6.91 -9.40
C ARG A 149 15.78 -5.52 -9.74
N THR A 150 15.75 -5.10 -11.00
CA THR A 150 16.20 -3.79 -11.45
C THR A 150 15.03 -2.82 -11.60
N ILE A 151 14.27 -2.93 -12.69
CA ILE A 151 13.16 -2.02 -13.04
C ILE A 151 12.11 -2.01 -11.93
N GLY A 152 11.64 -3.19 -11.52
CA GLY A 152 10.62 -3.32 -10.48
C GLY A 152 11.05 -2.73 -9.14
N SER A 153 12.26 -3.08 -8.68
CA SER A 153 12.80 -2.54 -7.42
C SER A 153 13.01 -1.02 -7.46
N VAL A 154 13.60 -0.49 -8.53
CA VAL A 154 13.87 0.96 -8.65
C VAL A 154 12.55 1.74 -8.69
N GLN A 155 11.58 1.28 -9.49
CA GLN A 155 10.27 1.94 -9.55
C GLN A 155 9.56 1.92 -8.20
N MET A 156 9.55 0.78 -7.51
CA MET A 156 8.95 0.66 -6.20
C MET A 156 9.63 1.58 -5.17
N ALA A 157 10.96 1.71 -5.23
CA ALA A 157 11.73 2.61 -4.37
C ALA A 157 11.40 4.08 -4.62
N LEU A 158 11.37 4.51 -5.89
CA LEU A 158 10.97 5.87 -6.27
C LEU A 158 9.56 6.18 -5.78
N MET A 159 8.62 5.25 -6.02
CA MET A 159 7.23 5.42 -5.61
C MET A 159 7.14 5.58 -4.09
N SER A 160 7.74 4.66 -3.33
CA SER A 160 7.72 4.68 -1.85
C SER A 160 8.35 5.96 -1.28
N GLY A 161 9.43 6.46 -1.90
CA GLY A 161 10.08 7.71 -1.50
C GLY A 161 9.23 8.95 -1.76
N VAL A 162 8.60 9.04 -2.94
CA VAL A 162 7.65 10.13 -3.27
C VAL A 162 6.45 10.09 -2.34
N LEU A 163 5.88 8.91 -2.11
CA LEU A 163 4.76 8.69 -1.19
C LEU A 163 5.08 9.21 0.21
N THR A 164 6.27 8.89 0.71
CA THR A 164 6.72 9.35 2.03
C THR A 164 6.77 10.88 2.12
N GLN A 165 7.25 11.56 1.07
CA GLN A 165 7.28 13.02 1.02
C GLN A 165 5.86 13.62 1.02
N TRP A 166 4.95 13.08 0.22
CA TRP A 166 3.53 13.50 0.19
C TRP A 166 2.79 13.24 1.50
N LEU A 167 3.10 12.15 2.20
CA LEU A 167 2.51 11.86 3.50
C LEU A 167 3.02 12.83 4.58
N ALA A 168 4.31 13.19 4.54
CA ALA A 168 4.96 14.04 5.54
C ALA A 168 4.68 15.53 5.35
N ASP A 169 4.80 16.05 4.13
CA ASP A 169 4.60 17.46 3.79
C ASP A 169 3.84 17.62 2.46
N PRO A 170 2.51 17.44 2.47
CA PRO A 170 1.71 17.56 1.25
C PRO A 170 1.70 18.98 0.67
N ALA A 171 2.06 20.01 1.44
CA ALA A 171 2.02 21.39 0.98
C ALA A 171 3.19 21.73 0.05
N THR A 172 4.33 21.05 0.21
CA THR A 172 5.53 21.27 -0.61
C THR A 172 6.03 20.02 -1.31
N ALA A 173 5.24 18.94 -1.31
CA ALA A 173 5.59 17.71 -2.00
C ALA A 173 5.71 17.95 -3.52
N PRO A 174 6.62 17.24 -4.21
CA PRO A 174 6.88 17.48 -5.62
C PRO A 174 5.66 17.09 -6.47
N THR A 175 5.35 17.94 -7.44
CA THR A 175 4.30 17.68 -8.43
C THR A 175 4.71 16.54 -9.38
N PRO A 176 3.76 15.87 -10.05
CA PRO A 176 4.07 14.85 -11.05
C PRO A 176 5.07 15.29 -12.12
N ALA A 177 4.99 16.54 -12.57
CA ALA A 177 5.92 17.11 -13.55
C ALA A 177 7.34 17.27 -13.00
N GLU A 178 7.48 17.71 -11.74
CA GLU A 178 8.78 17.86 -11.07
C GLU A 178 9.44 16.50 -10.80
N ILE A 179 8.66 15.49 -10.40
CA ILE A 179 9.15 14.11 -10.23
C ILE A 179 9.74 13.61 -11.56
N VAL A 180 9.01 13.78 -12.65
CA VAL A 180 9.45 13.38 -13.99
C VAL A 180 10.71 14.12 -14.43
N ALA A 181 10.75 15.44 -14.24
CA ALA A 181 11.93 16.24 -14.57
C ALA A 181 13.17 15.79 -13.78
N GLY A 182 13.01 15.51 -12.48
CA GLY A 182 14.07 15.00 -11.61
C GLY A 182 14.60 13.63 -12.05
N ILE A 183 13.71 12.68 -12.36
CA ILE A 183 14.10 11.35 -12.86
C ILE A 183 14.91 11.46 -14.15
N ARG A 184 14.47 12.29 -15.10
CA ARG A 184 15.20 12.52 -16.37
C ARG A 184 16.59 13.10 -16.13
N ALA A 185 16.70 14.07 -15.22
CA ALA A 185 17.98 14.66 -14.86
C ALA A 185 18.95 13.62 -14.27
N LEU A 186 18.48 12.71 -13.41
CA LEU A 186 19.30 11.64 -12.82
C LEU A 186 19.85 10.65 -13.86
N THR A 187 19.14 10.44 -14.96
CA THR A 187 19.57 9.53 -16.05
C THR A 187 20.53 10.16 -17.04
N THR A 188 20.70 11.49 -16.99
CA THR A 188 21.64 12.19 -17.86
C THR A 188 23.00 12.18 -17.16
N PRO A 189 24.07 11.60 -17.76
CA PRO A 189 25.38 11.59 -17.13
C PRO A 189 25.83 13.03 -16.86
N SER A 190 26.15 13.32 -15.60
CA SER A 190 26.71 14.61 -15.21
C SER A 190 28.08 14.74 -15.89
N THR A 191 28.16 15.60 -16.91
CA THR A 191 29.43 16.00 -17.51
C THR A 191 30.08 16.98 -16.55
N ALA A 192 30.74 16.44 -15.53
CA ALA A 192 31.70 17.18 -14.71
C ALA A 192 33.05 17.26 -15.43
#